data_AF-A0A2W1L5B2-F1
#
_entry.id   AF-A0A2W1L5B2-F1
#
_cell.length_a   1.000
_cell.length_b   1.000
_cell.length_c   1.000
_cell.angle_alpha   90.00
_cell.angle_beta   90.00
_cell.angle_gamma   90.00
#
_symmetry.space_group_name_H-M   'P 1'
#
loop_
_entity.id
_entity.type
_entity.pdbx_description
1 polymer ?
#
loop_
_entity_poly.entity_id
_entity_poly.type
_entity_poly.pdbx_seq_one_letter_code
_entity_poly.pdbx_strand_id
1 'polypeptide(L)'
;MGMDHLAAQLLFQLNLVKEKPYLPHWGPIYGLLYEIRRLARLAKQDAAIYAISQQARVMYHYGKDQFAVEMPEMTIFLRDTELADALVSGSFYPLAEAGGSLGYRRN
;
A
#
# COMPACT_ATOMS: atom_id res chain seq x y z
N MET A 1 -0.45 -16.16 6.79
CA MET A 1 -1.21 -15.01 6.24
C MET A 1 -0.66 -14.76 4.84
N GLY A 2 -1.51 -14.66 3.82
CA GLY A 2 -1.08 -14.49 2.42
C GLY A 2 -0.88 -13.03 2.02
N MET A 3 -0.17 -12.79 0.91
CA MET A 3 0.11 -11.44 0.40
C MET A 3 -1.16 -10.62 0.15
N ASP A 4 -2.16 -11.24 -0.49
CA ASP A 4 -3.43 -10.59 -0.83
C ASP A 4 -4.18 -10.10 0.42
N HIS A 5 -4.07 -10.85 1.52
CA HIS A 5 -4.70 -10.48 2.78
C HIS A 5 -4.02 -9.27 3.42
N LEU A 6 -2.69 -9.19 3.36
CA LEU A 6 -1.94 -8.03 3.85
C LEU A 6 -2.20 -6.79 2.99
N ALA A 7 -2.27 -6.95 1.67
CA ALA A 7 -2.64 -5.87 0.75
C ALA A 7 -4.05 -5.33 1.06
N ALA A 8 -5.04 -6.21 1.28
CA ALA A 8 -6.38 -5.81 1.66
C ALA A 8 -6.43 -5.07 3.02
N GLN A 9 -5.67 -5.54 4.02
CA GLN A 9 -5.55 -4.83 5.30
C GLN A 9 -4.90 -3.46 5.14
N LEU A 10 -3.88 -3.33 4.28
CA LEU A 10 -3.25 -2.04 4.00
C LEU A 10 -4.24 -1.08 3.37
N LEU A 11 -4.98 -1.51 2.35
CA LEU A 11 -6.03 -0.71 1.72
C LEU A 11 -7.09 -0.24 2.73
N PHE A 12 -7.49 -1.12 3.65
CA PHE A 12 -8.40 -0.76 4.73
C PHE A 12 -7.82 0.32 5.65
N GLN A 13 -6.54 0.20 6.06
CA GLN A 13 -5.87 1.22 6.86
C GLN A 13 -5.76 2.56 6.11
N LEU A 14 -5.48 2.55 4.81
CA LEU A 14 -5.46 3.77 3.99
C LEU A 14 -6.83 4.45 3.94
N ASN A 15 -7.92 3.69 3.83
CA ASN A 15 -9.26 4.26 3.93
C ASN A 15 -9.53 4.87 5.31
N LEU A 16 -9.06 4.24 6.39
CA LEU A 16 -9.15 4.82 7.74
C LEU A 16 -8.34 6.11 7.91
N VAL A 17 -7.17 6.24 7.24
CA VAL A 17 -6.40 7.49 7.23
C VAL A 17 -7.24 8.63 6.63
N LYS A 18 -7.94 8.37 5.51
CA LYS A 18 -8.85 9.33 4.89
C LYS A 18 -10.01 9.73 5.79
N GLU A 19 -10.65 8.76 6.44
CA GLU A 19 -11.84 9.00 7.26
C GLU A 19 -11.51 9.62 8.62
N LYS A 20 -10.37 9.26 9.21
CA LYS A 20 -9.98 9.61 10.57
C LYS A 20 -8.51 10.02 10.63
N PRO A 21 -8.09 11.11 9.95
CA PRO A 21 -6.69 11.50 9.82
C PRO A 21 -5.99 11.84 11.14
N TYR A 22 -6.76 12.10 12.20
CA TYR A 22 -6.27 12.41 13.54
C TYR A 22 -5.82 11.18 14.36
N LEU A 23 -6.05 9.96 13.86
CA LEU A 23 -5.61 8.73 14.54
C LEU A 23 -4.16 8.36 14.18
N PRO A 24 -3.44 7.63 15.06
CA PRO A 24 -2.06 7.22 14.82
C PRO A 24 -1.98 6.02 13.87
N HIS A 25 -2.12 6.26 12.57
CA HIS A 25 -2.10 5.22 11.53
C HIS A 25 -0.70 4.71 11.15
N TRP A 26 0.35 5.41 11.57
CA TRP A 26 1.73 5.13 11.17
C TRP A 26 2.18 3.71 11.55
N GLY A 27 1.90 3.29 12.80
CA GLY A 27 2.27 1.95 13.29
C GLY A 27 1.61 0.81 12.51
N PRO A 28 0.27 0.81 12.37
CA PRO A 28 -0.44 -0.19 11.55
C PRO A 28 0.07 -0.27 10.10
N ILE A 29 0.27 0.87 9.44
CA ILE A 29 0.77 0.90 8.05
C ILE A 29 2.18 0.32 7.97
N TYR A 30 3.09 0.76 8.85
CA TYR A 30 4.47 0.27 8.86
C TYR A 30 4.53 -1.24 9.12
N GLY A 31 3.73 -1.74 10.07
CA GLY A 31 3.64 -3.19 10.36
C GLY A 31 3.18 -4.01 9.16
N LEU A 32 2.19 -3.51 8.39
CA LEU A 32 1.73 -4.17 7.18
C LEU A 32 2.78 -4.18 6.07
N LEU A 33 3.46 -3.05 5.85
CA LEU A 33 4.57 -2.98 4.89
C LEU A 33 5.70 -3.94 5.29
N TYR A 34 6.04 -4.01 6.57
CA TYR A 34 7.04 -4.94 7.09
C TYR A 34 6.68 -6.40 6.76
N GLU A 35 5.44 -6.82 7.04
CA GLU A 35 4.99 -8.19 6.76
C GLU A 35 4.95 -8.49 5.24
N ILE A 36 4.51 -7.53 4.42
CA ILE A 36 4.53 -7.65 2.95
C ILE A 36 5.94 -7.93 2.46
N ARG A 37 6.91 -7.10 2.86
CA ARG A 37 8.31 -7.30 2.52
C ARG A 37 8.82 -8.65 3.01
N ARG A 38 8.51 -9.02 4.26
CA ARG A 38 8.95 -10.29 4.84
C ARG A 38 8.47 -11.46 4.00
N LEU A 39 7.19 -11.49 3.61
CA LEU A 39 6.65 -12.55 2.76
C LEU A 39 7.26 -12.54 1.36
N ALA A 40 7.43 -11.37 0.74
CA ALA A 40 8.03 -11.25 -0.58
C ALA A 40 9.49 -11.74 -0.60
N ARG A 41 10.28 -11.41 0.43
CA ARG A 41 11.64 -11.92 0.64
C ARG A 41 11.66 -13.44 0.80
N LEU A 42 10.77 -13.99 1.63
CA LEU A 42 10.68 -15.43 1.84
C LEU A 42 10.34 -16.17 0.54
N ALA A 43 9.44 -15.59 -0.27
CA ALA A 43 9.06 -16.11 -1.58
C ALA A 43 10.09 -15.79 -2.69
N LYS A 44 11.10 -14.95 -2.41
CA LYS A 44 12.13 -14.49 -3.37
C LYS A 44 11.54 -13.92 -4.65
N GLN A 45 10.47 -13.14 -4.53
CA GLN A 45 9.75 -12.61 -5.67
C GLN A 45 9.29 -11.17 -5.42
N ASP A 46 9.12 -10.44 -6.51
CA ASP A 46 8.46 -9.14 -6.49
C ASP A 46 6.99 -9.31 -6.08
N ALA A 47 6.43 -8.30 -5.42
CA ALA A 47 5.05 -8.33 -4.95
C ALA A 47 4.31 -7.06 -5.38
N ALA A 48 3.25 -7.24 -6.17
CA ALA A 48 2.29 -6.18 -6.43
C ALA A 48 1.39 -5.99 -5.21
N ILE A 49 1.29 -4.76 -4.71
CA ILE A 49 0.53 -4.47 -3.49
C ILE A 49 -0.85 -3.94 -3.86
N TYR A 50 -0.91 -2.82 -4.58
CA TYR A 50 -2.16 -2.28 -5.12
C TYR A 50 -1.92 -1.29 -6.26
N ALA A 51 -2.96 -1.05 -7.06
CA ALA A 51 -2.94 -0.04 -8.11
C ALA A 51 -3.35 1.34 -7.57
N ILE A 52 -2.60 2.38 -7.94
CA ILE A 52 -2.92 3.80 -7.68
C ILE A 52 -3.81 4.34 -8.80
N SER A 53 -3.54 3.93 -10.04
CA SER A 53 -4.33 4.23 -11.23
C SER A 53 -4.24 3.06 -12.22
N GLN A 54 -4.84 3.18 -13.40
CA GLN A 54 -4.73 2.17 -14.46
C GLN A 54 -3.28 1.91 -14.90
N GLN A 55 -2.40 2.89 -14.68
CA GLN A 55 -1.02 2.89 -15.17
C GLN A 55 0.03 2.97 -14.07
N ALA A 56 -0.40 3.16 -12.81
CA ALA A 56 0.49 3.32 -11.67
C ALA A 56 0.15 2.35 -10.54
N ARG A 57 1.17 1.79 -9.87
CA ARG A 57 1.00 0.79 -8.82
C ARG A 57 2.09 0.88 -7.76
N VAL A 58 1.75 0.48 -6.54
CA VAL A 58 2.73 0.24 -5.48
C VAL A 58 3.18 -1.21 -5.55
N MET A 59 4.49 -1.39 -5.61
CA MET A 59 5.18 -2.66 -5.75
C MET A 59 6.22 -2.81 -4.64
N TYR A 60 6.57 -4.04 -4.35
CA TYR A 60 7.82 -4.38 -3.69
C TYR A 60 8.72 -5.12 -4.69
N HIS A 61 9.96 -4.67 -4.84
CA HIS A 61 10.96 -5.32 -5.67
C HIS A 61 11.94 -6.11 -4.80
N TYR A 62 11.94 -7.43 -4.96
CA TYR A 62 12.84 -8.33 -4.24
C TYR A 62 14.30 -8.09 -4.62
N GLY A 63 14.59 -7.90 -5.91
CA GLY A 63 15.97 -7.72 -6.38
C GLY A 63 16.67 -6.46 -5.84
N LYS A 64 15.89 -5.41 -5.51
CA LYS A 64 16.39 -4.16 -4.92
C LYS A 64 16.10 -4.04 -3.43
N ASP A 65 15.34 -4.99 -2.88
CA ASP A 65 14.92 -5.03 -1.49
C ASP A 65 14.20 -3.74 -1.03
N GLN A 66 13.39 -3.17 -1.93
CA GLN A 66 12.76 -1.85 -1.75
C GLN A 66 11.34 -1.83 -2.27
N PHE A 67 10.52 -0.98 -1.64
CA PHE A 67 9.24 -0.60 -2.22
C PHE A 67 9.45 0.36 -3.38
N ALA A 68 8.53 0.33 -4.33
CA ALA A 68 8.49 1.29 -5.41
C ALA A 68 7.07 1.68 -5.79
N VAL A 69 6.96 2.90 -6.28
CA VAL A 69 5.81 3.35 -7.05
C VAL A 69 6.20 3.29 -8.52
N GLU A 70 5.60 2.36 -9.26
CA GLU A 70 5.78 2.24 -10.70
C GLU A 70 4.74 3.09 -11.42
N MET A 71 5.20 3.89 -12.38
CA MET A 71 4.40 4.70 -13.30
C MET A 71 4.99 4.55 -14.71
N PRO A 72 4.26 4.90 -15.79
CA PRO A 72 4.69 4.62 -17.17
C PRO A 72 6.09 5.11 -17.54
N GLU A 73 6.49 6.28 -17.02
CA GLU A 73 7.75 6.93 -17.38
C GLU A 73 8.77 6.94 -16.25
N MET A 74 8.40 6.47 -15.05
CA MET A 74 9.30 6.51 -13.90
C MET A 74 8.96 5.45 -12.84
N THR A 75 10.00 5.01 -12.15
CA THR A 75 9.87 4.18 -10.96
C THR A 75 10.52 4.91 -9.80
N ILE A 76 9.75 5.18 -8.75
CA ILE A 76 10.24 5.85 -7.54
C ILE A 76 10.49 4.76 -6.49
N PHE A 77 11.76 4.51 -6.15
CA PHE A 77 12.11 3.60 -5.06
C PHE A 77 12.06 4.34 -3.73
N LEU A 78 11.42 3.72 -2.74
CA LEU A 78 11.16 4.30 -1.43
C LEU A 78 11.62 3.33 -0.34
N ARG A 79 12.24 3.87 0.71
CA ARG A 79 12.42 3.15 1.97
C ARG A 79 11.07 2.95 2.63
N ASP A 80 10.96 1.92 3.48
CA ASP A 80 9.71 1.61 4.19
C ASP A 80 9.11 2.82 4.91
N THR A 81 9.96 3.62 5.58
CA THR A 81 9.53 4.80 6.32
C THR A 81 9.02 5.90 5.38
N GLU A 82 9.70 6.10 4.24
CA GLU A 82 9.29 7.10 3.26
C GLU A 82 7.96 6.73 2.62
N LEU A 83 7.75 5.45 2.32
CA LEU A 83 6.47 4.97 1.83
C LEU A 83 5.39 5.13 2.92
N ALA A 84 5.65 4.70 4.16
CA ALA A 84 4.69 4.84 5.25
C ALA A 84 4.27 6.31 5.47
N ASP A 85 5.23 7.24 5.49
CA ASP A 85 4.97 8.68 5.63
C ASP A 85 4.17 9.23 4.44
N ALA A 86 4.54 8.84 3.21
CA ALA A 86 3.80 9.21 2.00
C ALA A 86 2.35 8.72 2.05
N LEU A 87 2.11 7.49 2.52
CA LEU A 87 0.77 6.92 2.65
C LEU A 87 -0.07 7.60 3.74
N VAL A 88 0.53 7.88 4.89
CA VAL A 88 -0.14 8.59 5.99
C VAL A 88 -0.49 10.03 5.58
N SER A 89 0.34 10.67 4.76
CA SER A 89 0.14 12.04 4.29
C SER A 89 -0.84 12.21 3.12
N GLY A 90 -1.41 11.13 2.57
CA GLY A 90 -2.36 11.23 1.46
C GLY A 90 -1.80 10.89 0.07
N SER A 91 -0.51 10.55 -0.04
CA SER A 91 0.13 10.22 -1.32
C SER A 91 -0.08 8.75 -1.71
N PHE A 92 -0.04 8.46 -3.02
CA PHE A 92 -0.10 7.09 -3.57
C PHE A 92 -1.32 6.27 -3.13
N TYR A 93 -2.49 6.91 -3.05
CA TYR A 93 -3.72 6.23 -2.65
C TYR A 93 -4.24 5.30 -3.74
N PRO A 94 -4.89 4.19 -3.34
CA PRO A 94 -5.42 3.22 -4.28
C PRO A 94 -6.50 3.82 -5.19
N LEU A 95 -6.57 3.30 -6.41
CA LEU A 95 -7.68 3.55 -7.31
C LEU A 95 -8.98 3.10 -6.62
N ALA A 96 -10.03 3.93 -6.69
CA ALA A 96 -11.29 3.75 -5.95
C ALA A 96 -11.97 2.38 -6.15
N GLU A 97 -11.58 1.63 -7.21
CA GLU A 97 -12.09 0.28 -7.47
C GLU A 97 -11.47 -0.82 -6.59
N ALA A 98 -10.33 -0.57 -5.92
CA ALA A 98 -9.71 -1.54 -5.01
C ALA A 98 -10.39 -1.58 -3.62
N GLY A 99 -11.29 -0.64 -3.35
CA GLY A 99 -12.18 -0.65 -2.20
C GLY A 99 -13.60 -0.89 -2.69
N GLY A 100 -13.93 -2.14 -3.01
CA GLY A 100 -15.30 -2.55 -3.26
C GLY A 100 -16.20 -1.98 -2.16
N SER A 101 -17.09 -1.06 -2.55
CA SER A 101 -18.32 -0.68 -1.87
C SER A 101 -18.54 -1.32 -0.49
N LEU A 102 -17.95 -0.75 0.56
CA LEU A 102 -18.68 -0.67 1.82
C LEU A 102 -19.67 0.48 1.65
N GLY A 103 -20.84 0.13 1.11
CA GLY A 103 -21.92 1.05 0.87
C GLY A 103 -22.35 1.74 2.15
N TYR A 104 -22.11 3.05 2.21
CA TYR A 104 -23.07 3.95 2.84
C TYR A 104 -23.88 4.60 1.73
N ARG A 105 -24.93 3.88 1.29
CA ARG A 105 -26.15 4.55 0.82
C ARG A 105 -26.69 5.32 2.03
N ARG A 106 -26.47 6.63 2.08
CA ARG A 106 -27.31 7.52 2.88
C ARG A 106 -28.67 7.58 2.19
N ASN A 107 -29.69 7.05 2.85
CA ASN A 107 -31.08 7.47 2.64
C ASN A 107 -31.21 8.95 2.97
#